data_AF-A0A6J1WZE1-F1
#
_entry.id   AF-A0A6J1WZE1-F1
#
_cell.length_a   1.000
_cell.length_b   1.000
_cell.length_c   1.000
_cell.angle_alpha   90.00
_cell.angle_beta   90.00
_cell.angle_gamma   90.00
#
_symmetry.space_group_name_H-M   'P 1'
#
loop_
_entity.id
_entity.type
_entity.pdbx_description
1 polymer ?
#
loop_
_entity_poly.entity_id
_entity_poly.type
_entity_poly.pdbx_seq_one_letter_code
_entity_poly.pdbx_strand_id
1 'polypeptide(L)'
;MSTQDLQESSKSARKSLKTLQQTAIDSENLVGRPTKNLKHQLSQESVVDIEAKRKNLSSKETQANLENKISIEDLTNPEASEKYWKILAEKRRVALEEALEENEKLHKIIAELKKENQQIKQMLEEANSFIEVVKEELSNTNDDTGIDVNDVSTLDVSTEEETKTNE
;
A
#
# COMPACT_ATOMS: atom_id res chain seq x y z
N MET A 1 -7.16 -74.07 28.04
CA MET A 1 -8.12 -73.18 28.73
C MET A 1 -7.34 -72.19 29.57
N SER A 2 -7.33 -70.92 29.21
CA SER A 2 -7.66 -69.86 30.16
C SER A 2 -7.88 -68.57 29.36
N THR A 3 -9.15 -68.24 29.20
CA THR A 3 -9.66 -67.03 28.55
C THR A 3 -9.59 -65.89 29.56
N GLN A 4 -8.42 -65.25 29.66
CA GLN A 4 -8.24 -64.02 30.41
C GLN A 4 -7.28 -63.16 29.62
N ASP A 5 -7.81 -62.43 28.63
CA ASP A 5 -7.24 -61.20 28.06
C ASP A 5 -8.24 -60.57 27.08
N LEU A 6 -9.51 -60.52 27.48
CA LEU A 6 -10.61 -60.00 26.65
C LEU A 6 -11.49 -59.06 27.47
N GLN A 7 -10.90 -58.20 28.30
CA GLN A 7 -11.66 -57.15 28.94
C GLN A 7 -10.81 -56.02 29.55
N GLU A 8 -10.22 -55.15 28.72
CA GLU A 8 -10.14 -53.72 29.03
C GLU A 8 -9.63 -52.87 27.87
N SER A 9 -10.53 -52.52 26.93
CA SER A 9 -10.30 -51.34 26.07
C SER A 9 -11.61 -50.77 25.52
N SER A 10 -12.64 -50.60 26.35
CA SER A 10 -13.94 -50.03 25.93
C SER A 10 -14.16 -48.59 26.40
N LYS A 11 -13.10 -47.77 26.53
CA LYS A 11 -13.24 -46.35 26.94
C LYS A 11 -12.42 -45.34 26.14
N SER A 12 -12.28 -45.55 24.83
CA SER A 12 -11.85 -44.45 23.96
C SER A 12 -12.43 -44.61 22.55
N ALA A 13 -13.75 -44.50 22.48
CA ALA A 13 -14.40 -44.15 21.22
C ALA A 13 -13.83 -42.79 20.77
N ARG A 14 -13.13 -42.78 19.62
CA ARG A 14 -12.61 -41.55 19.02
C ARG A 14 -13.78 -40.58 18.83
N LYS A 15 -13.69 -39.40 19.42
CA LYS A 15 -14.70 -38.34 19.23
C LYS A 15 -14.72 -37.98 17.74
N SER A 16 -15.89 -38.03 17.09
CA SER A 16 -16.01 -37.52 15.73
C SER A 16 -15.96 -35.99 15.75
N LEU A 17 -15.44 -35.40 14.67
CA LEU A 17 -15.33 -33.95 14.54
C LEU A 17 -16.74 -33.33 14.49
N LYS A 18 -16.99 -32.34 15.35
CA LYS A 18 -18.24 -31.57 15.33
C LYS A 18 -18.20 -30.53 14.23
N THR A 19 -19.24 -30.48 13.41
CA THR A 19 -19.45 -29.44 12.41
C THR A 19 -19.75 -28.12 13.14
N LEU A 20 -18.84 -27.15 13.07
CA LEU A 20 -19.01 -25.85 13.74
C LEU A 20 -20.02 -24.93 13.03
N GLN A 21 -20.25 -25.11 11.73
CA GLN A 21 -21.04 -24.17 10.92
C GLN A 21 -21.92 -24.94 9.92
N GLN A 22 -23.19 -25.13 10.26
CA GLN A 22 -24.13 -25.92 9.45
C GLN A 22 -24.66 -25.18 8.22
N THR A 23 -24.44 -23.86 8.14
CA THR A 23 -24.93 -22.99 7.07
C THR A 23 -23.82 -22.46 6.15
N ALA A 24 -22.59 -22.98 6.27
CA ALA A 24 -21.50 -22.61 5.38
C ALA A 24 -21.75 -23.24 4.00
N ILE A 25 -22.34 -22.45 3.10
CA ILE A 25 -22.59 -22.81 1.70
C ILE A 25 -21.38 -22.47 0.79
N ASP A 26 -20.40 -21.72 1.30
CA ASP A 26 -19.19 -21.30 0.59
C ASP A 26 -17.94 -21.38 1.50
N SER A 27 -16.79 -21.53 0.85
CA SER A 27 -15.43 -21.71 1.36
C SER A 27 -14.77 -20.46 1.97
N GLU A 28 -15.42 -19.30 1.94
CA GLU A 28 -14.78 -18.02 2.33
C GLU A 28 -15.00 -17.56 3.78
N ASN A 29 -15.91 -18.18 4.55
CA ASN A 29 -16.24 -17.72 5.91
C ASN A 29 -15.96 -18.77 7.00
N LEU A 30 -14.69 -19.14 7.17
CA LEU A 30 -14.22 -20.14 8.15
C LEU A 30 -13.49 -19.57 9.38
N VAL A 31 -13.66 -18.29 9.69
CA VAL A 31 -13.08 -17.69 10.90
C VAL A 31 -14.17 -17.21 11.85
N GLY A 32 -14.32 -17.94 12.96
CA GLY A 32 -15.19 -17.61 14.09
C GLY A 32 -14.77 -16.32 14.79
N ARG A 33 -15.10 -15.17 14.20
CA ARG A 33 -15.12 -13.91 14.95
C ARG A 33 -16.39 -13.85 15.78
N PRO A 34 -16.31 -13.67 17.12
CA PRO A 34 -17.47 -13.30 17.89
C PRO A 34 -17.92 -11.90 17.45
N THR A 35 -19.08 -11.81 16.80
CA THR A 35 -19.74 -10.56 16.47
C THR A 35 -20.25 -9.90 17.76
N LYS A 36 -19.35 -9.22 18.47
CA LYS A 36 -19.78 -8.25 19.48
C LYS A 36 -20.34 -7.03 18.74
N ASN A 37 -21.66 -7.08 18.53
CA ASN A 37 -22.59 -5.98 18.31
C ASN A 37 -21.97 -4.58 18.20
N LEU A 38 -21.57 -4.16 17.00
CA LEU A 38 -21.55 -2.73 16.68
C LEU A 38 -22.97 -2.33 16.25
N LYS A 39 -23.83 -2.13 17.25
CA LYS A 39 -25.02 -1.29 17.08
C LYS A 39 -24.54 0.15 16.99
N HIS A 40 -24.18 0.62 15.80
CA HIS A 40 -24.60 1.93 15.33
C HIS A 40 -24.17 2.22 13.88
N GLN A 41 -25.19 2.52 13.08
CA GLN A 41 -25.20 3.49 11.97
C GLN A 41 -24.28 3.19 10.78
N LEU A 42 -24.85 2.64 9.71
CA LEU A 42 -25.12 3.45 8.52
C LEU A 42 -26.12 2.73 7.59
N SER A 43 -27.16 3.49 7.21
CA SER A 43 -28.05 3.36 6.04
C SER A 43 -28.73 2.02 5.74
N GLN A 44 -30.07 2.06 5.82
CA GLN A 44 -30.96 1.29 4.96
C GLN A 44 -30.48 1.35 3.50
N GLU A 45 -30.21 0.19 2.91
CA GLU A 45 -30.25 0.04 1.46
C GLU A 45 -30.90 -1.33 1.17
N SER A 46 -31.83 -1.31 0.22
CA SER A 46 -32.77 -2.36 -0.16
C SER A 46 -32.20 -3.77 -0.26
N VAL A 47 -33.01 -4.75 0.12
CA VAL A 47 -32.88 -6.16 -0.29
C VAL A 47 -32.98 -6.21 -1.81
N VAL A 48 -31.85 -6.17 -2.51
CA VAL A 48 -31.80 -6.52 -3.93
C VAL A 48 -31.68 -8.03 -3.99
N ASP A 49 -32.79 -8.66 -4.38
CA ASP A 49 -32.85 -10.07 -4.73
C ASP A 49 -32.03 -10.26 -6.02
N ILE A 50 -30.71 -10.46 -5.87
CA ILE A 50 -29.85 -10.81 -7.01
C ILE A 50 -30.08 -12.28 -7.27
N GLU A 51 -31.03 -12.58 -8.16
CA GLU A 51 -31.15 -13.89 -8.78
C GLU A 51 -29.83 -14.20 -9.49
N ALA A 52 -28.95 -14.93 -8.80
CA ALA A 52 -27.69 -15.39 -9.32
C ALA A 52 -28.00 -16.38 -10.46
N LYS A 53 -28.05 -15.86 -11.69
CA LYS A 53 -28.00 -16.68 -12.90
C LYS A 53 -26.74 -17.52 -12.82
N ARG A 54 -26.93 -18.79 -12.46
CA ARG A 54 -25.92 -19.84 -12.50
C ARG A 54 -25.40 -19.93 -13.93
N LYS A 55 -24.30 -19.23 -14.21
CA LYS A 55 -23.51 -19.48 -15.40
C LYS A 55 -23.00 -20.90 -15.24
N ASN A 56 -23.40 -21.79 -16.15
CA ASN A 56 -22.84 -23.13 -16.25
C ASN A 56 -21.32 -22.99 -16.30
N LEU A 57 -20.66 -23.37 -15.20
CA LEU A 57 -19.24 -23.61 -15.19
C LEU A 57 -19.06 -24.87 -16.04
N SER A 58 -18.83 -24.67 -17.33
CA SER A 58 -18.25 -25.70 -18.17
C SER A 58 -16.92 -26.06 -17.52
N SER A 59 -16.89 -27.23 -16.88
CA SER A 59 -15.67 -27.81 -16.31
C SER A 59 -14.69 -27.98 -17.46
N LYS A 60 -13.83 -26.98 -17.67
CA LYS A 60 -12.71 -27.13 -18.57
C LYS A 60 -11.76 -28.09 -17.88
N GLU A 61 -11.83 -29.35 -18.29
CA GLU A 61 -10.91 -30.40 -17.89
C GLU A 61 -9.50 -29.90 -18.22
N THR A 62 -8.83 -29.37 -17.20
CA THR A 62 -7.43 -29.00 -17.28
C THR A 62 -6.67 -30.31 -17.33
N GLN A 63 -6.21 -30.69 -18.53
CA GLN A 63 -5.25 -31.77 -18.69
C GLN A 63 -4.04 -31.43 -17.82
N ALA A 64 -3.93 -32.09 -16.67
CA ALA A 64 -2.77 -31.94 -15.81
C ALA A 64 -1.57 -32.49 -16.58
N ASN A 65 -0.59 -31.63 -16.88
CA ASN A 65 0.64 -32.06 -17.53
C ASN A 65 1.35 -33.07 -16.61
N LEU A 66 1.26 -34.35 -16.98
CA LEU A 66 1.83 -35.47 -16.24
C LEU A 66 3.36 -35.51 -16.30
N GLU A 67 3.98 -34.81 -17.26
CA GLU A 67 5.44 -34.78 -17.41
C GLU A 67 6.11 -34.07 -16.23
N ASN A 68 5.46 -33.07 -15.66
CA ASN A 68 5.99 -32.29 -14.52
C ASN A 68 5.63 -32.88 -13.14
N LYS A 69 5.05 -34.08 -13.09
CA LYS A 69 4.77 -34.75 -11.81
C LYS A 69 6.00 -35.46 -11.28
N ILE A 70 6.34 -35.11 -10.04
CA ILE A 70 7.31 -35.78 -9.18
C ILE A 70 6.61 -36.98 -8.54
N SER A 71 7.25 -38.16 -8.58
CA SER A 71 6.66 -39.38 -8.02
C SER A 71 6.91 -39.49 -6.51
N ILE A 72 6.18 -40.40 -5.84
CA ILE A 72 6.39 -40.67 -4.41
C ILE A 72 7.78 -41.27 -4.17
N GLU A 73 8.25 -42.11 -5.09
CA GLU A 73 9.58 -42.73 -5.05
C GLU A 73 10.69 -41.66 -5.09
N ASP A 74 10.53 -40.59 -5.88
CA ASP A 74 11.49 -39.47 -5.94
C ASP A 74 11.64 -38.73 -4.60
N LEU A 75 10.63 -38.78 -3.74
CA LEU A 75 10.60 -38.10 -2.45
C LEU A 75 10.98 -39.01 -1.27
N THR A 76 11.00 -40.33 -1.48
CA THR A 76 11.13 -41.33 -0.40
C THR A 76 12.34 -42.25 -0.54
N ASN A 77 12.88 -42.41 -1.74
CA ASN A 77 14.07 -43.21 -1.99
C ASN A 77 15.34 -42.42 -1.59
N PRO A 78 16.41 -43.06 -1.07
CA PRO A 78 17.67 -42.38 -0.73
C PRO A 78 18.34 -41.67 -1.91
N GLU A 79 18.09 -42.12 -3.13
CA GLU A 79 18.54 -41.45 -4.36
C GLU A 79 17.32 -41.10 -5.21
N ALA A 80 17.14 -39.80 -5.46
CA ALA A 80 16.06 -39.26 -6.29
C ALA A 80 16.38 -39.45 -7.78
N SER A 81 15.35 -39.60 -8.61
CA SER A 81 15.56 -39.79 -10.05
C SER A 81 16.13 -38.55 -10.74
N GLU A 82 16.77 -38.76 -11.89
CA GLU A 82 17.21 -37.68 -12.78
C GLU A 82 16.04 -36.74 -13.17
N LYS A 83 14.84 -37.30 -13.36
CA LYS A 83 13.64 -36.53 -13.71
C LYS A 83 13.29 -35.52 -12.60
N TYR A 84 13.41 -35.91 -11.34
CA TYR A 84 13.19 -35.00 -10.21
C TYR A 84 14.13 -33.80 -10.27
N TRP A 85 15.44 -34.05 -10.46
CA TRP A 85 16.44 -32.98 -10.53
C TRP A 85 16.24 -32.06 -11.72
N LYS A 86 15.84 -32.61 -12.87
CA LYS A 86 15.50 -31.81 -14.06
C LYS A 86 14.32 -30.87 -13.80
N ILE A 87 13.24 -31.36 -13.20
CA ILE A 87 12.07 -30.53 -12.84
C ILE A 87 12.46 -29.46 -11.82
N LEU A 88 13.24 -29.83 -10.81
CA LEU A 88 13.69 -28.90 -9.78
C LEU A 88 14.61 -27.81 -10.35
N ALA A 89 15.52 -28.18 -11.26
CA ALA A 89 16.39 -27.23 -11.94
C ALA A 89 15.58 -26.23 -12.78
N GLU A 90 14.59 -26.70 -13.54
CA GLU A 90 13.74 -25.79 -14.33
C GLU A 90 12.90 -24.87 -13.44
N LYS A 91 12.32 -25.37 -12.35
CA LYS A 91 11.60 -24.54 -11.38
C LYS A 91 12.50 -23.47 -10.76
N ARG A 92 13.73 -23.84 -10.41
CA ARG A 92 14.73 -22.89 -9.88
C ARG A 92 15.16 -21.87 -10.93
N ARG A 93 15.29 -22.28 -12.20
CA ARG A 93 15.62 -21.38 -13.31
C ARG A 93 14.52 -20.33 -13.49
N VAL A 94 13.25 -20.74 -13.52
CA VAL A 94 12.10 -19.82 -13.63
C VAL A 94 12.05 -18.86 -12.43
N ALA A 95 12.16 -19.38 -11.21
CA ALA A 95 12.15 -18.53 -10.01
C ALA A 95 13.34 -17.55 -9.97
N LEU A 96 14.50 -17.96 -10.50
CA LEU A 96 15.67 -17.08 -10.63
C LEU A 96 15.42 -15.99 -11.67
N GLU A 97 14.85 -16.33 -12.83
CA GLU A 97 14.49 -15.36 -13.88
C GLU A 97 13.53 -14.30 -13.33
N GLU A 98 12.45 -14.73 -12.67
CA GLU A 98 11.48 -13.83 -12.03
C GLU A 98 12.15 -12.90 -11.00
N ALA A 99 13.06 -13.44 -10.18
CA ALA A 99 13.81 -12.64 -9.20
C ALA A 99 14.77 -11.64 -9.86
N LEU A 100 15.39 -11.99 -10.99
CA LEU A 100 16.26 -11.09 -11.75
C LEU A 100 15.47 -9.98 -12.43
N GLU A 101 14.33 -10.30 -13.04
CA GLU A 101 13.43 -9.31 -13.63
C GLU A 101 12.92 -8.31 -12.58
N GLU A 102 12.50 -8.81 -11.41
CA GLU A 102 12.10 -7.96 -10.29
C GLU A 102 13.26 -7.09 -9.81
N ASN A 103 14.46 -7.67 -9.67
CA ASN A 103 15.65 -6.94 -9.25
C ASN A 103 15.99 -5.80 -10.21
N GLU A 104 15.97 -6.04 -11.52
CA GLU A 104 16.18 -5.01 -12.54
C GLU A 104 15.13 -3.90 -12.44
N LYS A 105 13.86 -4.26 -12.27
CA LYS A 105 12.76 -3.30 -12.09
C LYS A 105 12.96 -2.44 -10.85
N LEU A 106 13.34 -3.04 -9.73
CA LEU A 106 13.63 -2.31 -8.48
C LEU A 106 14.81 -1.34 -8.66
N HIS A 107 15.87 -1.74 -9.37
CA HIS A 107 16.98 -0.86 -9.69
C HIS A 107 16.55 0.37 -10.52
N LYS A 108 15.68 0.18 -11.52
CA LYS A 108 15.11 1.29 -12.30
C LYS A 108 14.31 2.25 -11.43
N ILE A 109 13.41 1.73 -10.60
CA ILE A 109 12.58 2.54 -9.69
C ILE A 109 13.47 3.33 -8.72
N ILE A 110 14.49 2.70 -8.13
CA ILE A 110 15.43 3.38 -7.23
C ILE A 110 16.17 4.51 -7.96
N ALA A 111 16.61 4.29 -9.20
CA ALA A 111 17.31 5.29 -9.99
C ALA A 111 16.39 6.50 -10.30
N GLU A 112 15.15 6.24 -10.70
CA GLU A 112 14.14 7.28 -10.95
C GLU A 112 13.83 8.09 -9.69
N LEU A 113 13.54 7.42 -8.57
CA LEU A 113 13.27 8.08 -7.29
C LEU A 113 14.46 8.89 -6.78
N LYS A 114 15.70 8.40 -6.96
CA LYS A 114 16.91 9.15 -6.60
C LYS A 114 17.05 10.42 -7.44
N LYS A 115 16.78 10.33 -8.74
CA LYS A 115 16.80 11.48 -9.65
C LYS A 115 15.75 12.52 -9.25
N GLU A 116 14.52 12.08 -8.99
CA GLU A 116 13.43 12.96 -8.54
C GLU A 116 13.78 13.63 -7.20
N ASN A 117 14.29 12.86 -6.23
CA ASN A 117 14.71 13.39 -4.94
C ASN A 117 15.82 14.45 -5.07
N GLN A 118 16.78 14.22 -5.97
CA GLN A 118 17.83 15.19 -6.26
C GLN A 118 17.26 16.47 -6.88
N GLN A 119 16.32 16.35 -7.83
CA GLN A 119 15.67 17.50 -8.46
C GLN A 119 14.88 18.32 -7.43
N ILE A 120 14.11 17.68 -6.56
CA ILE A 120 13.35 18.36 -5.49
C ILE A 120 14.28 19.08 -4.52
N LYS A 121 15.40 18.45 -4.14
CA LYS A 121 16.42 19.10 -3.29
C LYS A 121 17.03 20.33 -3.95
N GLN A 122 17.32 20.25 -5.25
CA GLN A 122 17.83 21.39 -6.00
C GLN A 122 16.82 22.54 -6.04
N MET A 123 15.55 22.25 -6.34
CA MET A 123 14.50 23.27 -6.33
C MET A 123 14.30 23.91 -4.95
N LEU A 124 14.43 23.11 -3.88
CA LEU A 124 14.37 23.63 -2.51
C LEU A 124 15.55 24.57 -2.21
N GLU A 125 16.75 24.21 -2.64
CA GLU A 125 17.94 25.07 -2.49
C GLU A 125 17.79 26.38 -3.24
N GLU A 126 17.33 26.33 -4.50
CA GLU A 126 17.05 27.52 -5.31
C GLU A 126 15.98 28.40 -4.66
N ALA A 127 14.91 27.82 -4.12
CA ALA A 127 13.87 28.55 -3.40
C ALA A 127 14.40 29.19 -2.10
N ASN A 128 15.24 28.49 -1.35
CA ASN A 128 15.87 29.02 -0.14
C ASN A 128 16.82 30.19 -0.48
N SER A 129 17.63 30.04 -1.54
CA SER A 129 18.48 31.11 -2.05
C SER A 129 17.66 32.33 -2.48
N PHE A 130 16.54 32.12 -3.18
CA PHE A 130 15.64 33.22 -3.52
C PHE A 130 15.06 33.92 -2.28
N ILE A 131 14.65 33.16 -1.27
CA ILE A 131 14.18 33.72 0.01
C ILE A 131 15.27 34.55 0.69
N GLU A 132 16.53 34.10 0.64
CA GLU A 132 17.65 34.84 1.21
C GLU A 132 17.88 36.18 0.51
N VAL A 133 17.90 36.20 -0.83
CA VAL A 133 18.00 37.43 -1.62
C VAL A 133 16.85 38.40 -1.31
N VAL A 134 15.61 37.91 -1.24
CA VAL A 134 14.44 38.75 -0.89
C VAL A 134 14.56 39.32 0.52
N LYS A 135 15.06 38.55 1.49
CA LYS A 135 15.29 39.03 2.85
C LYS A 135 16.38 40.11 2.89
N GLU A 136 17.46 39.92 2.14
CA GLU A 136 18.55 40.90 2.01
C GLU A 136 18.02 42.22 1.44
N GLU A 137 17.31 42.18 0.30
CA GLU A 137 16.71 43.36 -0.31
C GLU A 137 15.74 44.08 0.63
N LEU A 138 14.86 43.34 1.31
CA LEU A 138 13.90 43.94 2.24
C LEU A 138 14.60 44.56 3.46
N SER A 139 15.70 43.96 3.93
CA SER A 139 16.52 44.53 5.00
C SER A 139 17.24 45.80 4.57
N ASN A 140 17.66 45.88 3.30
CA ASN A 140 18.33 47.05 2.73
C ASN A 140 17.37 48.24 2.47
N THR A 141 16.06 48.00 2.39
CA THR A 141 15.06 49.07 2.17
C THR A 141 14.59 49.81 3.42
N ASN A 142 15.03 49.43 4.63
CA ASN A 142 14.51 50.01 5.87
C ASN A 142 15.14 51.34 6.33
N ASP A 143 16.25 51.82 5.74
CA ASP A 143 17.02 52.92 6.36
C ASP A 143 17.49 54.05 5.44
N ASP A 144 17.02 54.18 4.19
CA ASP A 144 17.28 55.42 3.41
C ASP A 144 16.29 55.64 2.27
N THR A 145 15.22 56.39 2.53
CA THR A 145 14.39 56.95 1.44
C THR A 145 15.06 58.15 0.76
N GLY A 146 16.22 58.60 1.23
CA GLY A 146 16.92 59.80 0.74
C GLY A 146 16.15 61.10 1.00
N ILE A 147 15.05 61.05 1.77
CA ILE A 147 14.22 62.22 2.09
C ILE A 147 14.66 62.73 3.46
N ASP A 148 15.49 63.78 3.45
CA ASP A 148 15.80 64.54 4.66
C ASP A 148 14.54 65.29 5.11
N VAL A 149 13.87 64.77 6.14
CA VAL A 149 12.70 65.39 6.77
C VAL A 149 13.01 66.73 7.43
N ASN A 150 14.27 67.12 7.51
CA ASN A 150 14.72 68.41 8.04
C ASN A 150 14.80 69.52 6.97
N ASP A 151 14.62 69.20 5.68
CA ASP A 151 14.64 70.17 4.57
C ASP A 151 13.25 70.81 4.31
N VAL A 152 12.23 70.45 5.10
CA VAL A 152 10.90 71.09 5.12
C VAL A 152 10.89 72.30 6.07
N SER A 153 11.84 73.22 5.93
CA SER A 153 11.89 74.44 6.75
C SER A 153 12.13 75.75 5.98
N THR A 154 12.00 75.79 4.66
CA THR A 154 12.19 77.05 3.92
C THR A 154 11.11 77.36 2.87
N LEU A 155 9.84 77.09 3.20
CA LEU A 155 8.72 77.73 2.53
C LEU A 155 7.86 78.46 3.57
N ASP A 156 8.49 79.43 4.23
CA ASP A 156 7.77 80.47 4.97
C ASP A 156 7.59 81.70 4.07
N VAL A 157 6.35 82.18 4.04
CA VAL A 157 5.91 83.55 3.75
C VAL A 157 6.31 84.16 2.40
N SER A 158 5.32 84.29 1.51
CA SER A 158 4.94 85.56 0.88
C SER A 158 3.68 85.39 0.05
N THR A 159 2.51 85.68 0.64
CA THR A 159 1.48 86.62 0.14
C THR A 159 0.20 86.46 0.97
N GLU A 160 0.14 87.20 2.08
CA GLU A 160 -1.14 87.79 2.50
C GLU A 160 -1.51 88.86 1.47
N GLU A 161 -2.73 88.83 0.95
CA GLU A 161 -3.54 90.03 0.69
C GLU A 161 -5.00 89.58 0.79
N GLU A 162 -5.67 90.15 1.78
CA GLU A 162 -7.09 90.06 2.04
C GLU A 162 -7.90 90.51 0.81
N THR A 163 -9.06 89.92 0.55
CA THR A 163 -10.26 90.75 0.38
C THR A 163 -11.50 90.03 0.90
N LYS A 164 -12.04 90.68 1.93
CA LYS A 164 -13.30 90.48 2.62
C LYS A 164 -14.51 90.46 1.66
N THR A 165 -15.51 89.65 2.06
CA THR A 165 -16.96 89.97 2.08
C THR A 165 -17.66 90.46 0.81
N ASN A 166 -18.63 89.68 0.30
CA ASN A 166 -20.07 89.93 0.56
C ASN A 166 -20.97 88.98 -0.28
N GLU A 167 -22.06 88.57 0.37
CA GLU A 167 -23.36 88.04 -0.13
C GLU A 167 -23.41 86.88 -1.13
#